data_AF-A0A8H7IV97-F1
#
_entry.id   AF-A0A8H7IV97-F1
#
_cell.length_a   1.000
_cell.length_b   1.000
_cell.length_c   1.000
_cell.angle_alpha   90.00
_cell.angle_beta   90.00
_cell.angle_gamma   90.00
#
_symmetry.space_group_name_H-M   'P 1'
#
loop_
_entity.id
_entity.type
_entity.pdbx_description
1 polymer ?
#
loop_
_entity_poly.entity_id
_entity_poly.type
_entity_poly.pdbx_seq_one_letter_code
_entity_poly.pdbx_strand_id
1 'polypeptide(L)'
;MRWLGLVSLLAVRAAADSSAGTSSSSAAGAEDPTPVGALWTSTWTPSSLAPYTQSCRTRTSHRGTLYKLSQLYPDLEIFAPQLKVFYNQQAYPGSWSGIDKHGNERELIKMEMSELPWKVREWIKREKTQRHYSVHDDVVFFAPGAVYPILPLWVEGEEKGCEGVFDGLEPYSNEPKDGSVIGKVSHVQDGEEVEFTVEALRVALQAGGERSEL
;
A
#
# COMPACT_ATOMS: atom_id res chain seq x y z
N MET A 1 62.86 21.52 36.28
CA MET A 1 63.09 22.84 36.91
C MET A 1 62.33 23.90 36.11
N ARG A 2 61.53 24.75 36.80
CA ARG A 2 61.25 26.19 36.54
C ARG A 2 61.01 26.65 35.08
N TRP A 3 60.08 27.54 34.74
CA TRP A 3 59.10 28.39 35.42
C TRP A 3 58.37 29.16 34.30
N LEU A 4 57.15 29.62 34.58
CA LEU A 4 56.55 30.95 34.28
C LEU A 4 57.20 31.82 33.18
N GLY A 5 56.48 32.49 32.28
CA GLY A 5 55.06 32.85 32.23
C GLY A 5 54.88 34.17 31.46
N LEU A 6 53.61 34.56 31.30
CA LEU A 6 53.04 35.92 31.16
C LEU A 6 53.46 36.79 29.95
N VAL A 7 52.59 37.01 28.95
CA VAL A 7 51.48 38.00 28.89
C VAL A 7 51.93 39.43 28.56
N SER A 8 51.33 39.98 27.50
CA SER A 8 50.98 41.41 27.23
C SER A 8 51.21 41.74 25.74
N LEU A 9 50.44 42.56 25.02
CA LEU A 9 49.16 43.27 25.16
C LEU A 9 49.05 44.06 23.84
N LEU A 10 47.90 44.12 23.15
CA LEU A 10 47.40 45.33 22.47
C LEU A 10 46.07 45.07 21.76
N ALA A 11 45.24 46.11 21.79
CA ALA A 11 43.81 46.08 21.55
C ALA A 11 43.41 46.95 20.35
N VAL A 12 42.10 46.90 20.01
CA VAL A 12 41.31 47.89 19.22
C VAL A 12 41.47 47.75 17.68
N ARG A 13 40.45 47.77 16.78
CA ARG A 13 39.06 48.28 16.76
C ARG A 13 38.23 47.52 15.70
N ALA A 14 36.90 47.63 15.83
CA ALA A 14 35.87 47.08 14.96
C ALA A 14 35.82 47.66 13.54
N ALA A 15 35.40 46.82 12.57
CA ALA A 15 34.59 47.22 11.44
C ALA A 15 33.55 46.11 11.21
N ALA A 16 32.28 46.50 11.29
CA ALA A 16 31.14 45.66 10.95
C ALA A 16 31.09 45.51 9.43
N ASP A 17 30.97 44.28 8.94
CA ASP A 17 30.40 44.04 7.63
C ASP A 17 29.33 42.96 7.76
N SER A 18 28.10 43.44 7.75
CA SER A 18 26.87 42.66 7.78
C SER A 18 26.67 42.05 6.40
N SER A 19 27.01 40.78 6.26
CA SER A 19 26.43 39.94 5.20
C SER A 19 26.39 38.50 5.65
N ALA A 20 25.62 38.27 6.73
CA ALA A 20 25.02 36.97 6.97
C ALA A 20 23.98 36.72 5.86
N GLY A 21 24.48 36.29 4.70
CA GLY A 21 23.71 35.55 3.73
C GLY A 21 23.39 34.20 4.34
N THR A 22 22.39 34.18 5.22
CA THR A 22 21.72 32.95 5.63
C THR A 22 21.08 32.39 4.38
N SER A 23 21.80 31.55 3.66
CA SER A 23 21.21 30.57 2.74
C SER A 23 20.46 29.58 3.62
N SER A 24 19.30 30.01 4.10
CA SER A 24 18.22 29.12 4.48
C SER A 24 17.82 28.44 3.20
N SER A 25 18.53 27.35 2.85
CA SER A 25 17.95 26.31 2.02
C SER A 25 16.79 25.77 2.83
N SER A 26 15.64 26.44 2.71
CA SER A 26 14.35 25.89 3.05
C SER A 26 14.29 24.58 2.29
N ALA A 27 14.53 23.47 3.00
CA ALA A 27 14.16 22.16 2.51
C ALA A 27 12.67 22.28 2.20
N ALA A 28 12.33 22.35 0.91
CA ALA A 28 10.97 22.10 0.46
C ALA A 28 10.54 20.83 1.18
N GLY A 29 9.47 20.91 1.97
CA GLY A 29 9.00 19.77 2.76
C GLY A 29 8.91 18.57 1.84
N ALA A 30 9.62 17.50 2.18
CA ALA A 30 9.51 16.25 1.44
C ALA A 30 8.04 15.83 1.54
N GLU A 31 7.32 15.87 0.42
CA GLU A 31 5.95 15.37 0.36
C GLU A 31 5.96 13.88 0.74
N ASP A 32 4.95 13.46 1.51
CA ASP A 32 4.83 12.06 1.90
C ASP A 32 4.75 11.16 0.66
N PRO A 33 5.41 9.99 0.66
CA PRO A 33 5.39 9.10 -0.48
C PRO A 33 3.97 8.61 -0.76
N THR A 34 3.59 8.55 -2.04
CA THR A 34 2.28 8.04 -2.46
C THR A 34 2.08 6.61 -1.96
N PRO A 35 0.98 6.31 -1.24
CA PRO A 35 0.70 4.97 -0.76
C PRO A 35 0.57 3.96 -1.91
N VAL A 36 1.10 2.74 -1.71
CA VAL A 36 1.13 1.72 -2.76
C VAL A 36 -0.28 1.35 -3.25
N GLY A 37 -1.28 1.38 -2.38
CA GLY A 37 -2.68 1.15 -2.77
C GLY A 37 -3.18 2.16 -3.79
N ALA A 38 -2.76 3.43 -3.68
CA ALA A 38 -3.11 4.47 -4.66
C ALA A 38 -2.51 4.17 -6.03
N LEU A 39 -1.24 3.73 -6.05
CA LEU A 39 -0.52 3.40 -7.29
C LEU A 39 -1.20 2.25 -8.05
N TRP A 40 -1.76 1.28 -7.32
CA TRP A 40 -2.38 0.09 -7.90
C TRP A 40 -3.90 0.17 -8.07
N THR A 41 -4.52 1.27 -7.63
CA THR A 41 -5.97 1.45 -7.78
C THR A 41 -6.32 1.55 -9.27
N SER A 42 -7.32 0.76 -9.69
CA SER A 42 -7.78 0.75 -11.07
C SER A 42 -8.36 2.11 -11.48
N THR A 43 -7.85 2.69 -12.55
CA THR A 43 -8.40 3.92 -13.17
C THR A 43 -9.24 3.63 -14.41
N TRP A 44 -9.25 2.38 -14.87
CA TRP A 44 -9.98 1.95 -16.05
C TRP A 44 -11.50 1.95 -15.83
N THR A 45 -12.22 2.27 -16.90
CA THR A 45 -13.68 2.29 -16.98
C THR A 45 -14.18 1.31 -18.05
N PRO A 46 -15.48 0.98 -18.10
CA PRO A 46 -16.02 0.15 -19.17
C PRO A 46 -15.69 0.66 -20.60
N SER A 47 -15.63 1.99 -20.80
CA SER A 47 -15.25 2.57 -22.09
C SER A 47 -13.77 2.38 -22.42
N SER A 48 -12.87 2.51 -21.44
CA SER A 48 -11.44 2.25 -21.64
C SER A 48 -11.13 0.78 -21.96
N LEU A 49 -12.05 -0.13 -21.65
CA LEU A 49 -11.94 -1.55 -21.98
C LEU A 49 -12.53 -1.91 -23.36
N ALA A 50 -13.17 -0.97 -24.07
CA ALA A 50 -13.77 -1.23 -25.38
C ALA A 50 -12.79 -1.81 -26.43
N PRO A 51 -11.50 -1.41 -26.48
CA PRO A 51 -10.53 -1.98 -27.42
C PRO A 51 -10.07 -3.41 -27.08
N TYR A 52 -10.48 -3.97 -25.94
CA TYR A 52 -9.99 -5.25 -25.43
C TYR A 52 -11.07 -6.32 -25.42
N THR A 53 -10.71 -7.52 -25.86
CA THR A 53 -11.45 -8.74 -25.55
C THR A 53 -11.23 -9.10 -24.09
N GLN A 54 -12.31 -9.33 -23.37
CA GLN A 54 -12.29 -9.67 -21.95
C GLN A 54 -12.57 -11.17 -21.78
N SER A 55 -11.79 -11.83 -20.93
CA SER A 55 -11.93 -13.26 -20.62
C SER A 55 -11.70 -13.49 -19.13
N CYS A 56 -12.17 -14.62 -18.62
CA CYS A 56 -11.96 -15.02 -17.23
C CYS A 56 -12.34 -13.94 -16.22
N ARG A 57 -13.56 -13.41 -16.33
CA ARG A 57 -14.04 -12.40 -15.39
C ARG A 57 -14.58 -13.10 -14.15
N THR A 58 -13.83 -13.03 -13.06
CA THR A 58 -14.20 -13.71 -11.81
C THR A 58 -14.27 -12.70 -10.67
N ARG A 59 -15.14 -12.97 -9.70
CA ARG A 59 -15.41 -12.11 -8.56
C ARG A 59 -15.52 -12.93 -7.29
N THR A 60 -14.81 -12.51 -6.24
CA THR A 60 -14.86 -13.15 -4.93
C THR A 60 -15.02 -12.08 -3.85
N SER A 61 -15.90 -12.33 -2.88
CA SER A 61 -16.11 -11.45 -1.71
C SER A 61 -15.45 -12.04 -0.47
N HIS A 62 -14.89 -11.16 0.34
CA HIS A 62 -14.14 -11.47 1.55
C HIS A 62 -14.63 -10.60 2.68
N ARG A 63 -14.70 -11.16 3.89
CA ARG A 63 -15.15 -10.46 5.09
C ARG A 63 -14.02 -10.28 6.07
N GLY A 64 -14.00 -9.13 6.72
CA GLY A 64 -13.07 -8.82 7.80
C GLY A 64 -13.63 -7.76 8.73
N THR A 65 -12.83 -7.40 9.72
CA THR A 65 -13.16 -6.32 10.65
C THR A 65 -12.19 -5.17 10.46
N LEU A 66 -12.71 -3.99 10.16
CA LEU A 66 -11.96 -2.76 9.97
C LEU A 66 -11.83 -2.02 11.31
N TYR A 67 -10.58 -1.79 11.71
CA TYR A 67 -10.23 -0.97 12.86
C TYR A 67 -9.46 0.27 12.43
N LYS A 68 -9.42 1.27 13.30
CA LYS A 68 -8.41 2.32 13.29
C LYS A 68 -7.28 2.00 14.27
N LEU A 69 -6.11 2.56 14.02
CA LEU A 69 -4.98 2.43 14.95
C LEU A 69 -5.28 3.02 16.35
N SER A 70 -6.17 4.01 16.44
CA SER A 70 -6.69 4.51 17.73
C SER A 70 -7.50 3.48 18.52
N GLN A 71 -8.10 2.50 17.85
CA GLN A 71 -8.93 1.45 18.46
C GLN A 71 -8.10 0.22 18.88
N LEU A 72 -6.77 0.32 18.88
CA LEU A 72 -5.92 -0.77 19.37
C LEU A 72 -6.21 -1.16 20.83
N TYR A 73 -6.80 -0.25 21.62
CA TYR A 73 -7.21 -0.52 22.98
C TYR A 73 -8.68 -0.13 23.19
N PRO A 74 -9.48 -0.95 23.89
CA PRO A 74 -9.11 -2.25 24.45
C PRO A 74 -9.13 -3.40 23.42
N ASP A 75 -9.69 -3.18 22.22
CA ASP A 75 -10.17 -4.26 21.34
C ASP A 75 -9.06 -5.14 20.74
N LEU A 76 -7.86 -4.60 20.54
CA LEU A 76 -6.70 -5.30 19.99
C LEU A 76 -5.49 -5.26 20.92
N GLU A 77 -5.70 -5.15 22.24
CA GLU A 77 -4.65 -4.90 23.22
C GLU A 77 -3.48 -5.90 23.11
N ILE A 78 -3.78 -7.18 22.87
CA ILE A 78 -2.78 -8.25 22.76
C ILE A 78 -1.88 -8.11 21.52
N PHE A 79 -2.36 -7.46 20.45
CA PHE A 79 -1.65 -7.26 19.19
C PHE A 79 -1.03 -5.85 19.10
N ALA A 80 -1.48 -4.93 19.94
CA ALA A 80 -1.15 -3.51 19.87
C ALA A 80 0.37 -3.23 19.89
N PRO A 81 1.22 -3.90 20.70
CA PRO A 81 2.66 -3.68 20.66
C PRO A 81 3.27 -3.98 19.30
N GLN A 82 2.91 -5.12 18.69
CA GLN A 82 3.45 -5.56 17.41
C GLN A 82 2.90 -4.70 16.25
N LEU A 83 1.61 -4.38 16.27
CA LEU A 83 0.97 -3.56 15.23
C LEU A 83 1.54 -2.13 15.21
N LYS A 84 1.80 -1.53 16.39
CA LYS A 84 2.47 -0.22 16.47
C LYS A 84 3.87 -0.26 15.85
N VAL A 85 4.65 -1.31 16.11
CA VAL A 85 5.99 -1.46 15.52
C VAL A 85 5.88 -1.62 14.00
N PHE A 86 4.99 -2.50 13.54
CA PHE A 86 4.77 -2.78 12.13
C PHE A 86 4.43 -1.51 11.33
N TYR A 87 3.44 -0.73 11.79
CA TYR A 87 3.00 0.47 11.09
C TYR A 87 3.93 1.69 11.25
N ASN A 88 4.91 1.65 12.15
CA ASN A 88 5.92 2.68 12.30
C ASN A 88 7.18 2.43 11.45
N GLN A 89 7.44 1.18 11.03
CA GLN A 89 8.70 0.79 10.36
C GLN A 89 8.62 0.74 8.83
N GLN A 90 7.48 1.05 8.25
CA GLN A 90 7.25 0.94 6.81
C GLN A 90 6.24 1.97 6.32
N ALA A 91 6.29 2.22 5.01
CA ALA A 91 5.28 3.03 4.34
C ALA A 91 3.90 2.36 4.47
N TYR A 92 2.92 3.15 4.90
CA TYR A 92 1.55 2.68 5.03
C TYR A 92 0.94 2.45 3.65
N PRO A 93 0.31 1.29 3.38
CA PRO A 93 -0.22 1.00 2.04
C PRO A 93 -1.38 1.88 1.59
N GLY A 94 -2.02 2.60 2.51
CA GLY A 94 -3.16 3.48 2.24
C GLY A 94 -4.50 2.88 2.68
N SER A 95 -5.51 3.72 2.79
CA SER A 95 -6.93 3.33 2.89
C SER A 95 -7.45 2.74 1.57
N TRP A 96 -8.76 2.45 1.48
CA TRP A 96 -9.42 2.05 0.23
C TRP A 96 -9.24 3.07 -0.90
N SER A 97 -9.04 4.34 -0.57
CA SER A 97 -8.79 5.40 -1.57
C SER A 97 -7.29 5.66 -1.78
N GLY A 98 -6.42 4.81 -1.21
CA GLY A 98 -4.97 4.98 -1.32
C GLY A 98 -4.43 6.16 -0.51
N ILE A 99 -5.12 6.58 0.55
CA ILE A 99 -4.73 7.75 1.37
C ILE A 99 -4.06 7.28 2.66
N ASP A 100 -2.92 7.89 3.02
CA ASP A 100 -2.36 7.78 4.38
C ASP A 100 -2.92 8.92 5.23
N LYS A 101 -3.83 8.60 6.15
CA LYS A 101 -4.39 9.58 7.11
C LYS A 101 -3.43 9.87 8.28
N HIS A 102 -2.32 9.13 8.35
CA HIS A 102 -1.30 9.14 9.40
C HIS A 102 -1.79 8.77 10.80
N GLY A 103 -0.84 8.31 11.62
CA GLY A 103 -1.01 8.04 13.05
C GLY A 103 -2.26 7.22 13.37
N ASN A 104 -3.07 7.76 14.28
CA ASN A 104 -4.23 7.11 14.86
C ASN A 104 -5.41 6.92 13.90
N GLU A 105 -5.40 7.59 12.75
CA GLU A 105 -6.46 7.51 11.73
C GLU A 105 -6.15 6.48 10.63
N ARG A 106 -4.99 5.81 10.70
CA ARG A 106 -4.69 4.68 9.82
C ARG A 106 -5.63 3.52 10.10
N GLU A 107 -6.12 2.93 9.03
CA GLU A 107 -7.05 1.82 9.03
C GLU A 107 -6.30 0.49 8.91
N LEU A 108 -6.82 -0.55 9.53
CA LEU A 108 -6.32 -1.91 9.40
C LEU A 108 -7.49 -2.88 9.41
N ILE A 109 -7.45 -3.83 8.49
CA ILE A 109 -8.39 -4.94 8.40
C ILE A 109 -7.79 -6.11 9.15
N LYS A 110 -8.57 -6.71 10.03
CA LYS A 110 -8.30 -7.99 10.68
C LYS A 110 -9.06 -9.08 9.95
N MET A 111 -8.38 -10.17 9.59
CA MET A 111 -8.97 -11.41 9.09
C MET A 111 -8.30 -12.60 9.77
N GLU A 112 -9.04 -13.69 9.95
CA GLU A 112 -8.43 -14.97 10.27
C GLU A 112 -7.70 -15.51 9.03
N MET A 113 -6.55 -16.15 9.23
CA MET A 113 -5.72 -16.71 8.18
C MET A 113 -6.51 -17.72 7.34
N SER A 114 -7.44 -18.47 7.95
CA SER A 114 -8.32 -19.42 7.25
C SER A 114 -9.29 -18.77 6.27
N GLU A 115 -9.68 -17.53 6.52
CA GLU A 115 -10.61 -16.76 5.69
C GLU A 115 -9.90 -16.08 4.50
N LEU A 116 -8.58 -16.06 4.49
CA LEU A 116 -7.81 -15.61 3.34
C LEU A 116 -7.83 -16.67 2.23
N PRO A 117 -7.99 -16.26 0.95
CA PRO A 117 -7.82 -17.16 -0.18
C PRO A 117 -6.51 -17.93 -0.10
N TRP A 118 -6.53 -19.20 -0.50
CA TRP A 118 -5.35 -20.07 -0.44
C TRP A 118 -4.11 -19.42 -1.08
N LYS A 119 -4.28 -18.80 -2.25
CA LYS A 119 -3.20 -18.12 -2.97
C LYS A 119 -2.59 -16.95 -2.18
N VAL A 120 -3.41 -16.18 -1.46
CA VAL A 120 -2.93 -15.11 -0.58
C VAL A 120 -2.14 -15.68 0.59
N ARG A 121 -2.65 -16.73 1.25
CA ARG A 121 -1.94 -17.42 2.34
C ARG A 121 -0.57 -17.91 1.91
N GLU A 122 -0.50 -18.60 0.78
CA GLU A 122 0.74 -19.16 0.26
C GLU A 122 1.72 -18.06 -0.19
N TRP A 123 1.20 -16.97 -0.78
CA TRP A 123 2.02 -15.81 -1.12
C TRP A 123 2.62 -15.16 0.13
N ILE A 124 1.83 -14.92 1.19
CA ILE A 124 2.33 -14.33 2.45
C ILE A 124 3.45 -15.19 3.06
N LYS A 125 3.31 -16.52 3.05
CA LYS A 125 4.33 -17.44 3.59
C LYS A 125 5.60 -17.47 2.74
N ARG A 126 5.46 -17.40 1.41
CA ARG A 126 6.58 -17.47 0.46
C ARG A 126 7.36 -16.16 0.40
N GLU A 127 6.65 -15.04 0.39
CA GLU A 127 7.20 -13.70 0.19
C GLU A 127 7.69 -13.11 1.52
N LYS A 128 8.84 -13.59 2.01
CA LYS A 128 9.42 -13.20 3.32
C LYS A 128 9.75 -11.71 3.44
N THR A 129 9.84 -11.01 2.32
CA THR A 129 10.14 -9.58 2.23
C THR A 129 8.90 -8.69 2.15
N GLN A 130 7.69 -9.27 2.08
CA GLN A 130 6.47 -8.47 2.07
C GLN A 130 6.33 -7.67 3.38
N ARG A 131 5.77 -6.46 3.25
CA ARG A 131 5.70 -5.45 4.33
C ARG A 131 4.29 -4.87 4.48
N HIS A 132 3.27 -5.61 4.08
CA HIS A 132 1.90 -5.10 4.00
C HIS A 132 0.91 -5.92 4.82
N TYR A 133 1.29 -7.14 5.19
CA TYR A 133 0.53 -8.07 6.03
C TYR A 133 1.30 -8.36 7.32
N SER A 134 0.73 -8.03 8.48
CA SER A 134 1.23 -8.40 9.80
C SER A 134 0.53 -9.68 10.24
N VAL A 135 1.29 -10.76 10.40
CA VAL A 135 0.74 -12.08 10.77
C VAL A 135 1.04 -12.37 12.23
N HIS A 136 0.01 -12.73 12.99
CA HIS A 136 0.08 -13.11 14.39
C HIS A 136 -0.68 -14.43 14.58
N ASP A 137 0.06 -15.54 14.62
CA ASP A 137 -0.50 -16.89 14.63
C ASP A 137 -1.51 -17.10 13.48
N ASP A 138 -2.78 -17.26 13.81
CA ASP A 138 -3.88 -17.47 12.85
C ASP A 138 -4.59 -16.17 12.46
N VAL A 139 -4.10 -14.99 12.88
CA VAL A 139 -4.71 -13.69 12.54
C VAL A 139 -3.78 -12.89 11.62
N VAL A 140 -4.36 -12.24 10.62
CA VAL A 140 -3.66 -11.36 9.69
C VAL A 140 -4.25 -9.96 9.74
N PHE A 141 -3.38 -8.97 9.90
CA PHE A 141 -3.71 -7.55 9.82
C PHE A 141 -3.07 -6.92 8.59
N PHE A 142 -3.82 -6.08 7.88
CA PHE A 142 -3.29 -5.35 6.74
C PHE A 142 -4.07 -4.06 6.51
N ALA A 143 -3.43 -3.04 5.94
CA ALA A 143 -4.15 -1.84 5.53
C ALA A 143 -5.05 -2.14 4.31
N PRO A 144 -6.19 -1.47 4.13
CA PRO A 144 -7.05 -1.71 2.95
C PRO A 144 -6.31 -1.59 1.61
N GLY A 145 -5.37 -0.64 1.50
CA GLY A 145 -4.51 -0.43 0.34
C GLY A 145 -3.56 -1.60 0.02
N ALA A 146 -3.34 -2.53 0.96
CA ALA A 146 -2.46 -3.69 0.77
C ALA A 146 -3.04 -4.74 -0.19
N VAL A 147 -4.36 -4.73 -0.41
CA VAL A 147 -5.04 -5.70 -1.30
C VAL A 147 -4.67 -5.44 -2.77
N TYR A 148 -4.47 -4.17 -3.15
CA TYR A 148 -4.33 -3.76 -4.54
C TYR A 148 -3.12 -4.36 -5.27
N PRO A 149 -1.89 -4.41 -4.71
CA PRO A 149 -0.74 -4.96 -5.43
C PRO A 149 -0.83 -6.46 -5.75
N ILE A 150 -1.78 -7.18 -5.16
CA ILE A 150 -1.91 -8.63 -5.30
C ILE A 150 -3.34 -9.09 -5.67
N LEU A 151 -4.17 -8.23 -6.27
CA LEU A 151 -5.59 -8.52 -6.53
C LEU A 151 -5.89 -9.89 -7.16
N PRO A 152 -5.15 -10.39 -8.16
CA PRO A 152 -5.44 -11.68 -8.76
C PRO A 152 -5.39 -12.86 -7.77
N LEU A 153 -4.56 -12.76 -6.73
CA LEU A 153 -4.45 -13.80 -5.71
C LEU A 153 -5.69 -13.86 -4.82
N TRP A 154 -6.43 -12.76 -4.69
CA TRP A 154 -7.67 -12.67 -3.92
C TRP A 154 -8.89 -13.26 -4.62
N VAL A 155 -8.78 -13.59 -5.91
CA VAL A 155 -9.87 -14.16 -6.69
C VAL A 155 -9.74 -15.68 -6.72
N GLU A 156 -10.82 -16.36 -6.36
CA GLU A 156 -10.93 -17.81 -6.37
C GLU A 156 -11.49 -18.24 -7.73
N GLY A 157 -10.61 -18.84 -8.55
CA GLY A 157 -10.92 -19.18 -9.94
C GLY A 157 -11.37 -20.63 -10.07
N GLU A 158 -12.68 -20.85 -10.16
CA GLU A 158 -13.24 -22.16 -10.56
C GLU A 158 -13.99 -22.11 -11.89
N GLU A 159 -13.98 -20.98 -12.60
CA GLU A 159 -14.59 -20.92 -13.92
C GLU A 159 -13.77 -21.72 -14.95
N LYS A 160 -14.47 -22.60 -15.68
CA LYS A 160 -13.86 -23.42 -16.73
C LYS A 160 -13.15 -22.53 -17.76
N GLY A 161 -11.87 -22.80 -18.00
CA GLY A 161 -11.04 -22.06 -18.94
C GLY A 161 -10.19 -20.94 -18.31
N CYS A 162 -10.22 -20.79 -16.98
CA CYS A 162 -9.47 -19.76 -16.26
C CYS A 162 -8.37 -20.31 -15.34
N GLU A 163 -8.08 -21.60 -15.49
CA GLU A 163 -7.01 -22.28 -14.77
C GLU A 163 -5.65 -21.59 -15.08
N GLY A 164 -4.89 -21.27 -14.03
CA GLY A 164 -3.60 -20.59 -14.16
C GLY A 164 -3.66 -19.09 -14.40
N VAL A 165 -4.80 -18.51 -14.80
CA VAL A 165 -4.89 -17.08 -15.16
C VAL A 165 -4.57 -16.16 -13.98
N PHE A 166 -4.92 -16.59 -12.77
CA PHE A 166 -4.81 -15.80 -11.54
C PHE A 166 -3.80 -16.36 -10.53
N ASP A 167 -2.91 -17.26 -10.96
CA ASP A 167 -1.97 -17.96 -10.07
C ASP A 167 -0.73 -17.13 -9.74
N GLY A 168 -0.44 -16.14 -10.59
CA GLY A 168 0.72 -15.27 -10.49
C GLY A 168 0.37 -13.79 -10.53
N LEU A 169 1.41 -12.97 -10.35
CA LEU A 169 1.34 -11.51 -10.39
C LEU A 169 2.06 -10.94 -11.62
N GLU A 170 2.78 -11.76 -12.37
CA GLU A 170 3.54 -11.38 -13.54
C GLU A 170 2.67 -10.74 -14.65
N PRO A 171 1.47 -11.25 -14.98
CA PRO A 171 0.61 -10.58 -15.96
C PRO A 171 -0.23 -9.46 -15.33
N TYR A 172 -0.15 -9.24 -14.02
CA TYR A 172 -1.01 -8.29 -13.32
C TYR A 172 -0.58 -6.84 -13.56
N SER A 173 -1.55 -6.00 -13.88
CA SER A 173 -1.37 -4.57 -14.12
C SER A 173 -2.56 -3.79 -13.56
N ASN A 174 -2.31 -2.59 -13.08
CA ASN A 174 -3.34 -1.61 -12.70
C ASN A 174 -4.01 -0.96 -13.93
N GLU A 175 -3.37 -1.06 -15.11
CA GLU A 175 -3.86 -0.56 -16.40
C GLU A 175 -4.13 -1.69 -17.41
N PRO A 176 -5.14 -1.55 -18.28
CA PRO A 176 -5.39 -2.49 -19.38
C PRO A 176 -4.24 -2.46 -20.41
N LYS A 177 -3.68 -3.63 -20.70
CA LYS A 177 -2.62 -3.84 -21.70
C LYS A 177 -2.87 -5.18 -22.38
N ASP A 178 -2.30 -5.39 -23.57
CA ASP A 178 -2.48 -6.67 -24.25
C ASP A 178 -1.98 -7.84 -23.40
N GLY A 179 -2.83 -8.85 -23.22
CA GLY A 179 -2.56 -10.04 -22.42
C GLY A 179 -2.57 -9.85 -20.91
N SER A 180 -2.79 -8.65 -20.38
CA SER A 180 -2.71 -8.39 -18.94
C SER A 180 -3.90 -8.94 -18.15
N VAL A 181 -3.65 -9.25 -16.90
CA VAL A 181 -4.67 -9.43 -15.87
C VAL A 181 -4.86 -8.09 -15.18
N ILE A 182 -6.11 -7.66 -15.05
CA ILE A 182 -6.47 -6.44 -14.34
C ILE A 182 -7.50 -6.78 -13.26
N GLY A 183 -7.55 -5.95 -12.23
CA GLY A 183 -8.50 -6.14 -11.14
C GLY A 183 -9.01 -4.82 -10.61
N LYS A 184 -10.14 -4.89 -9.91
CA LYS A 184 -10.73 -3.79 -9.15
C LYS A 184 -11.29 -4.30 -7.82
N VAL A 185 -11.37 -3.39 -6.87
CA VAL A 185 -11.99 -3.65 -5.56
C VAL A 185 -13.25 -2.80 -5.43
N SER A 186 -14.30 -3.39 -4.90
CA SER A 186 -15.42 -2.67 -4.28
C SER A 186 -15.57 -3.12 -2.85
N HIS A 187 -16.13 -2.29 -1.97
CA HIS A 187 -16.38 -2.68 -0.58
C HIS A 187 -17.68 -2.06 -0.08
N VAL A 188 -18.24 -2.71 0.94
CA VAL A 188 -19.35 -2.22 1.74
C VAL A 188 -18.94 -2.36 3.19
N GLN A 189 -19.23 -1.34 3.99
CA GLN A 189 -18.91 -1.31 5.41
C GLN A 189 -20.18 -1.07 6.21
N ASP A 190 -20.39 -1.88 7.26
CA ASP A 190 -21.43 -1.71 8.25
C ASP A 190 -20.80 -1.72 9.64
N GLY A 191 -20.71 -0.53 10.27
CA GLY A 191 -19.92 -0.35 11.47
C GLY A 191 -18.45 -0.73 11.24
N GLU A 192 -17.97 -1.74 11.95
CA GLU A 192 -16.60 -2.27 11.84
C GLU A 192 -16.52 -3.48 10.91
N GLU A 193 -17.66 -4.07 10.52
CA GLU A 193 -17.66 -5.16 9.55
C GLU A 193 -17.44 -4.58 8.14
N VAL A 194 -16.52 -5.20 7.41
CA VAL A 194 -16.27 -4.85 6.02
C VAL A 194 -16.36 -6.09 5.15
N GLU A 195 -17.16 -6.00 4.10
CA GLU A 195 -17.13 -6.95 2.98
C GLU A 195 -16.48 -6.25 1.80
N PHE A 196 -15.38 -6.80 1.31
CA PHE A 196 -14.74 -6.32 0.09
C PHE A 196 -14.77 -7.40 -0.97
N THR A 197 -15.03 -6.97 -2.19
CA THR A 197 -15.18 -7.81 -3.36
C THR A 197 -14.06 -7.47 -4.33
N VAL A 198 -13.28 -8.50 -4.67
CA VAL A 198 -12.26 -8.40 -5.71
C VAL A 198 -12.81 -8.97 -6.99
N GLU A 199 -12.81 -8.16 -8.06
CA GLU A 199 -13.05 -8.61 -9.42
C GLU A 199 -11.72 -8.61 -10.17
N ALA A 200 -11.40 -9.70 -10.86
CA ALA A 200 -10.28 -9.76 -11.79
C ALA A 200 -10.71 -10.32 -13.14
N LEU A 201 -10.04 -9.90 -14.20
CA LEU A 201 -10.24 -10.41 -15.55
C LEU A 201 -8.95 -10.32 -16.36
N ARG A 202 -8.86 -11.15 -17.40
CA ARG A 202 -7.82 -11.04 -18.42
C ARG A 202 -8.33 -10.21 -19.60
N VAL A 203 -7.50 -9.29 -20.07
CA VAL A 203 -7.75 -8.46 -21.24
C VAL A 203 -6.73 -8.77 -22.34
N ALA A 204 -7.18 -8.77 -23.59
CA ALA A 204 -6.34 -8.91 -24.77
C ALA A 204 -6.80 -7.91 -25.82
N LEU A 205 -5.87 -7.25 -26.49
CA LEU A 205 -6.18 -6.23 -27.48
C LEU A 205 -6.90 -6.88 -28.67
N GLN A 206 -7.99 -6.26 -29.15
CA GLN A 206 -8.69 -6.76 -30.33
C GLN A 206 -7.81 -6.60 -31.57
N ALA A 207 -8.00 -7.46 -32.58
CA ALA A 207 -7.29 -7.34 -33.85
C ALA A 207 -7.58 -5.98 -34.49
N GLY A 208 -6.55 -5.12 -34.60
CA GLY A 208 -6.67 -3.75 -35.10
C GLY A 208 -7.12 -2.70 -34.07
N GLY A 209 -7.22 -3.06 -32.78
CA GLY A 209 -7.46 -2.10 -31.72
C GLY A 209 -6.21 -1.26 -31.46
N GLU A 210 -6.32 0.07 -31.51
CA GLU A 210 -5.26 0.97 -31.09
C GLU A 210 -5.42 1.33 -29.60
N ARG A 211 -4.29 1.51 -28.90
CA ARG A 211 -4.29 1.99 -27.52
C ARG A 211 -4.87 3.40 -27.51
N SER A 212 -5.96 3.64 -26.78
CA SER A 212 -6.42 5.00 -26.51
C SER A 212 -5.38 5.66 -25.59
N GLU A 213 -4.40 6.34 -26.15
CA GLU A 213 -3.50 7.22 -25.41
C GLU A 213 -4.33 8.44 -24.98
N LEU A 214 -4.70 8.49 -23.70
CA LEU A 214 -5.25 9.67 -23.04
C LEU A 214 -4.14 10.36 -22.25
#